data_AF-A0A8K0RM48-F1
#
_entry.id   AF-A0A8K0RM48-F1
#
_cell.length_a   1.000
_cell.length_b   1.000
_cell.length_c   1.000
_cell.angle_alpha   90.00
_cell.angle_beta   90.00
_cell.angle_gamma   90.00
#
_symmetry.space_group_name_H-M   'P 1'
#
loop_
_entity.id
_entity.type
_entity.pdbx_description
1 polymer ?
#
loop_
_entity_poly.entity_id
_entity_poly.type
_entity_poly.pdbx_seq_one_letter_code
_entity_poly.pdbx_strand_id
1 'polypeptide(L)'
;MRDINIRAMGATPNCTRLLSLGDFNEYIGQLRTETNFVTSNLTLCRKEICITIWGDGNPDISGIGISIGYVLEITLGVGLAATAMTTRTKRGRKWAFLQFVTSAGLEAFFDFAIYFALSIIIASIVVLVNKDFGVSTSGFGASEAEIALAMSVTCVLPLIYPVGLLPAHQSHPEHSQESASDRSRESKRNSYNFRLLLFSLLAVLFFYPFVSQAIHNWAPSRIGKGKGPGGETLVTNEEFKRVQEMCFGTVNYLAFWESQLLAATEMAASLLIYLFMIWHLITAHIQRMDSGEEDIGGITGGWLLIKERMETIWKRSKPLRTLYLLIPAALDGILLYCIFRLRNIQAQMAQGLGRQYAGNEWGFGQIVSIVMFVPVLMDMAFTGWTYRILVLPRLK
;
A
#
# COMPACT_ATOMS: atom_id res chain seq x y z
N MET A 1 55.51 25.69 -31.72
CA MET A 1 54.35 24.92 -32.25
C MET A 1 53.87 24.07 -31.07
N ARG A 2 52.90 24.42 -30.22
CA ARG A 2 51.59 25.08 -30.33
C ARG A 2 50.67 24.44 -31.37
N ASP A 3 50.45 23.14 -31.21
CA ASP A 3 49.26 22.46 -31.74
C ASP A 3 48.08 22.78 -30.82
N ILE A 4 47.29 23.75 -31.28
CA ILE A 4 46.02 24.13 -30.69
C ILE A 4 45.00 23.07 -31.14
N ASN A 5 44.44 22.38 -30.16
CA ASN A 5 43.26 21.54 -30.25
C ASN A 5 42.11 22.29 -30.95
N ILE A 6 41.87 22.00 -32.23
CA ILE A 6 40.70 22.45 -32.98
C ILE A 6 39.99 21.21 -33.53
N ARG A 7 39.15 20.58 -32.70
CA ARG A 7 37.94 19.83 -33.10
C ARG A 7 37.19 19.33 -31.86
N ALA A 8 36.40 20.23 -31.27
CA ALA A 8 35.20 19.86 -30.52
C ALA A 8 34.15 20.97 -30.72
N MET A 9 33.86 21.29 -31.98
CA MET A 9 32.66 22.03 -32.35
C MET A 9 31.60 21.02 -32.79
N GLY A 10 30.57 20.85 -31.96
CA GLY A 10 29.19 20.76 -32.44
C GLY A 10 28.67 19.43 -32.97
N ALA A 11 28.93 18.30 -32.31
CA ALA A 11 28.00 17.18 -32.44
C ALA A 11 26.81 17.45 -31.51
N THR A 12 25.63 17.72 -32.07
CA THR A 12 24.38 17.76 -31.30
C THR A 12 24.16 16.38 -30.66
N PRO A 13 23.90 16.30 -29.35
CA PRO A 13 23.73 15.01 -28.67
C PRO A 13 22.56 14.23 -29.28
N ASN A 14 22.75 12.93 -29.49
CA ASN A 14 21.70 12.05 -30.01
C ASN A 14 20.84 11.50 -28.86
N CYS A 15 19.88 12.31 -28.42
CA CYS A 15 19.04 12.01 -27.26
C CYS A 15 18.10 10.81 -27.47
N THR A 16 17.76 10.45 -28.71
CA THR A 16 16.76 9.41 -29.02
C THR A 16 17.18 8.04 -28.50
N ARG A 17 18.49 7.73 -28.48
CA ARG A 17 19.01 6.45 -27.99
C ARG A 17 18.79 6.26 -26.48
N LEU A 18 18.64 7.35 -25.73
CA LEU A 18 18.40 7.31 -24.28
C LEU A 18 17.03 6.71 -23.92
N LEU A 19 16.07 6.72 -24.85
CA LEU A 19 14.74 6.13 -24.65
C LEU A 19 14.72 4.60 -24.86
N SER A 20 15.68 4.07 -25.63
CA SER A 20 15.68 2.65 -26.04
C SER A 20 16.59 1.75 -25.20
N LEU A 21 17.48 2.34 -24.39
CA LEU A 21 18.35 1.57 -23.51
C LEU A 21 17.51 0.97 -22.39
N GLY A 22 17.76 -0.27 -21.98
CA GLY A 22 17.05 -1.00 -20.93
C GLY A 22 17.85 -1.17 -19.62
N ASP A 23 19.18 -1.19 -19.68
CA ASP A 23 20.05 -1.33 -18.51
C ASP A 23 20.52 0.03 -17.96
N PHE A 24 20.58 0.18 -16.63
CA PHE A 24 20.97 1.43 -15.96
C PHE A 24 22.42 1.83 -16.27
N ASN A 25 23.34 0.87 -16.31
CA ASN A 25 24.75 1.13 -16.53
C ASN A 25 24.96 1.58 -17.98
N GLU A 26 24.30 0.92 -18.93
CA GLU A 26 24.31 1.33 -20.34
C GLU A 26 23.69 2.72 -20.52
N TYR A 27 22.56 2.99 -19.85
CA TYR A 27 21.90 4.29 -19.88
C TYR A 27 22.81 5.41 -19.36
N ILE A 28 23.43 5.23 -18.19
CA ILE A 28 24.35 6.20 -17.62
C ILE A 28 25.61 6.36 -18.49
N GLY A 29 26.13 5.27 -19.04
CA GLY A 29 27.26 5.30 -19.97
C GLY A 29 26.94 6.16 -21.20
N GLN A 30 25.80 5.90 -21.85
CA GLN A 30 25.34 6.69 -23.00
C GLN A 30 25.08 8.15 -22.62
N LEU A 31 24.44 8.40 -21.47
CA LEU A 31 24.19 9.75 -20.97
C LEU A 31 25.50 10.52 -20.78
N ARG A 32 26.52 9.88 -20.21
CA ARG A 32 27.86 10.45 -20.04
C ARG A 32 28.50 10.75 -21.40
N THR A 33 28.45 9.80 -22.35
CA THR A 33 29.00 9.99 -23.69
C THR A 33 28.34 11.14 -24.46
N GLU A 34 27.01 11.25 -24.39
CA GLU A 34 26.27 12.26 -25.15
C GLU A 34 26.31 13.64 -24.50
N THR A 35 26.29 13.71 -23.16
CA THR A 35 26.09 14.99 -22.46
C THR A 35 27.28 15.46 -21.65
N ASN A 36 28.21 14.56 -21.28
CA ASN A 36 29.27 14.78 -20.29
C ASN A 36 28.76 15.43 -18.98
N PHE A 37 27.46 15.27 -18.66
CA PHE A 37 26.78 15.95 -17.53
C PHE A 37 26.96 17.49 -17.53
N VAL A 38 27.16 18.08 -18.71
CA VAL A 38 27.20 19.54 -18.90
C VAL A 38 25.77 20.07 -19.06
N THR A 39 25.43 21.11 -18.31
CA THR A 39 24.06 21.67 -18.24
C THR A 39 23.46 22.00 -19.62
N SER A 40 24.24 22.55 -20.54
CA SER A 40 23.78 22.87 -21.90
C SER A 40 23.35 21.62 -22.67
N ASN A 41 24.12 20.54 -22.57
CA ASN A 41 23.86 19.29 -23.31
C ASN A 41 22.75 18.48 -22.64
N LEU A 42 22.70 18.47 -21.31
CA LEU A 42 21.59 17.92 -20.54
C LEU A 42 20.26 18.57 -20.92
N THR A 43 20.24 19.90 -21.08
CA THR A 43 19.04 20.65 -21.46
C THR A 43 18.55 20.29 -22.86
N LEU A 44 19.45 19.97 -23.79
CA LEU A 44 19.09 19.51 -25.14
C LEU A 44 18.37 18.16 -25.12
N CYS A 45 18.77 17.25 -24.22
CA CYS A 45 18.14 15.93 -24.03
C CYS A 45 17.15 15.90 -22.86
N ARG A 46 16.68 17.06 -22.38
CA ARG A 46 15.89 17.17 -21.15
C ARG A 46 14.68 16.25 -21.17
N LYS A 47 13.95 16.22 -22.29
CA LYS A 47 12.71 15.45 -22.42
C LYS A 47 12.95 13.96 -22.26
N GLU A 48 13.93 13.41 -22.96
CA GLU A 48 14.27 11.99 -22.93
C GLU A 48 14.81 11.59 -21.57
N ILE A 49 15.70 12.42 -20.99
CA ILE A 49 16.32 12.13 -19.70
C ILE A 49 15.29 12.13 -18.57
N CYS A 50 14.45 13.17 -18.51
CA CYS A 50 13.53 13.33 -17.40
C CYS A 50 12.46 12.23 -17.38
N ILE A 51 11.98 11.82 -18.57
CA ILE A 51 10.94 10.81 -18.68
C ILE A 51 11.49 9.41 -18.39
N THR A 52 12.69 9.10 -18.86
CA THR A 52 13.31 7.82 -18.53
C THR A 52 13.57 7.70 -17.02
N ILE A 53 14.10 8.73 -16.36
CA ILE A 53 14.49 8.66 -14.93
C ILE A 53 13.30 8.81 -13.97
N TRP A 54 12.34 9.69 -14.25
CA TRP A 54 11.23 9.98 -13.33
C TRP A 54 9.87 9.44 -13.77
N GLY A 55 9.77 8.94 -15.01
CA GLY A 55 8.54 8.42 -15.61
C GLY A 55 7.59 9.54 -16.06
N ASP A 56 6.65 9.20 -16.93
CA ASP A 56 5.52 10.04 -17.33
C ASP A 56 4.18 9.60 -16.70
N GLY A 57 4.26 8.69 -15.72
CA GLY A 57 3.16 8.15 -14.93
C GLY A 57 2.71 6.77 -15.41
N ASN A 58 2.29 5.91 -14.48
CA ASN A 58 1.65 4.63 -14.82
C ASN A 58 0.15 4.70 -14.46
N PRO A 59 -0.75 4.71 -15.44
CA PRO A 59 -2.19 4.80 -15.18
C PRO A 59 -2.73 3.64 -14.32
N ASP A 60 -2.07 2.49 -14.26
CA ASP A 60 -2.51 1.36 -13.45
C ASP A 60 -1.99 1.40 -11.99
N ILE A 61 -1.04 2.29 -11.66
CA ILE A 61 -0.46 2.41 -10.30
C ILE A 61 -0.71 3.80 -9.70
N SER A 62 -0.38 4.85 -10.44
CA SER A 62 -0.49 6.27 -10.05
C SER A 62 -1.62 7.00 -10.78
N GLY A 63 -2.43 6.27 -11.55
CA GLY A 63 -3.54 6.83 -12.33
C GLY A 63 -4.68 7.42 -11.49
N ILE A 64 -5.51 8.26 -12.12
CA ILE A 64 -6.63 8.91 -11.43
C ILE A 64 -7.66 7.89 -10.94
N GLY A 65 -8.08 6.93 -11.77
CA GLY A 65 -9.12 5.98 -11.35
C GLY A 65 -8.63 4.95 -10.33
N ILE A 66 -7.36 4.54 -10.39
CA ILE A 66 -6.78 3.71 -9.33
C ILE A 66 -6.67 4.50 -8.01
N SER A 67 -6.36 5.79 -8.09
CA SER A 67 -6.39 6.71 -6.93
C SER A 67 -7.77 6.80 -6.27
N ILE A 68 -8.84 6.81 -7.08
CA ILE A 68 -10.22 6.75 -6.56
C ILE A 68 -10.44 5.41 -5.84
N GLY A 69 -9.92 4.30 -6.38
CA GLY A 69 -9.93 3.00 -5.73
C GLY A 69 -9.34 3.03 -4.32
N TYR A 70 -8.14 3.61 -4.15
CA TYR A 70 -7.51 3.75 -2.82
C TYR A 70 -8.36 4.57 -1.85
N VAL A 71 -8.94 5.68 -2.33
CA VAL A 71 -9.83 6.52 -1.51
C VAL A 71 -11.09 5.74 -1.11
N LEU A 72 -11.68 4.98 -2.03
CA LEU A 72 -12.85 4.14 -1.75
C LEU A 72 -12.52 3.05 -0.71
N GLU A 73 -11.39 2.37 -0.86
CA GLU A 73 -10.95 1.34 0.07
C GLU A 73 -10.80 1.88 1.50
N ILE A 74 -10.09 3.00 1.65
CA ILE A 74 -9.87 3.63 2.97
C ILE A 74 -11.19 4.13 3.56
N THR A 75 -11.99 4.84 2.77
CA THR A 75 -13.25 5.41 3.27
C THR A 75 -14.27 4.34 3.66
N LEU A 76 -14.38 3.27 2.88
CA LEU A 76 -15.22 2.11 3.20
C LEU A 76 -14.68 1.37 4.43
N GLY A 77 -13.38 1.07 4.48
CA GLY A 77 -12.76 0.39 5.61
C GLY A 77 -12.96 1.15 6.93
N VAL A 78 -12.62 2.44 6.96
CA VAL A 78 -12.80 3.31 8.13
C VAL A 78 -14.27 3.48 8.49
N GLY A 79 -15.15 3.69 7.50
CA GLY A 79 -16.59 3.84 7.73
C GLY A 79 -17.25 2.58 8.32
N LEU A 80 -16.92 1.42 7.78
CA LEU A 80 -17.38 0.12 8.28
C LEU A 80 -16.81 -0.17 9.69
N ALA A 81 -15.54 0.15 9.93
CA ALA A 81 -14.93 0.01 11.24
C ALA A 81 -15.60 0.90 12.30
N ALA A 82 -15.81 2.18 11.97
CA ALA A 82 -16.47 3.13 12.85
C ALA A 82 -17.91 2.72 13.17
N THR A 83 -18.68 2.29 12.16
CA THR A 83 -20.05 1.80 12.36
C THR A 83 -20.06 0.51 13.19
N ALA A 84 -19.16 -0.44 12.96
CA ALA A 84 -19.05 -1.66 13.76
C ALA A 84 -18.70 -1.37 15.23
N MET A 85 -17.77 -0.45 15.49
CA MET A 85 -17.38 -0.08 16.85
C MET A 85 -18.50 0.64 17.61
N THR A 86 -19.17 1.59 16.96
CA THR A 86 -20.26 2.37 17.57
C THR A 86 -21.46 1.49 17.87
N THR A 87 -21.85 0.64 16.92
CA THR A 87 -23.00 -0.26 17.05
C THR A 87 -22.82 -1.30 18.15
N ARG A 88 -21.60 -1.81 18.40
CA ARG A 88 -21.31 -2.78 19.47
C ARG A 88 -21.64 -2.31 20.88
N THR A 89 -21.62 -1.02 21.11
CA THR A 89 -21.89 -0.45 22.45
C THR A 89 -23.37 -0.21 22.70
N LYS A 90 -24.19 -0.24 21.66
CA LYS A 90 -25.59 0.15 21.72
C LYS A 90 -26.49 -1.07 21.62
N ARG A 91 -27.55 -1.08 22.43
CA ARG A 91 -28.58 -2.13 22.43
C ARG A 91 -29.86 -1.60 21.79
N GLY A 92 -30.62 -2.49 21.15
CA GLY A 92 -31.93 -2.20 20.57
C GLY A 92 -32.04 -2.63 19.11
N ARG A 93 -33.29 -2.74 18.63
CA ARG A 93 -33.63 -3.30 17.31
C ARG A 93 -32.92 -2.61 16.14
N LYS A 94 -32.84 -1.27 16.14
CA LYS A 94 -32.15 -0.50 15.10
C LYS A 94 -30.64 -0.78 15.08
N TRP A 95 -30.04 -0.97 16.25
CA TRP A 95 -28.61 -1.28 16.38
C TRP A 95 -28.33 -2.72 15.99
N ALA A 96 -29.21 -3.67 16.31
CA ALA A 96 -29.10 -5.05 15.85
C ALA A 96 -29.16 -5.17 14.32
N PHE A 97 -30.08 -4.43 13.68
CA PHE A 97 -30.11 -4.29 12.21
C PHE A 97 -28.78 -3.77 11.65
N LEU A 98 -28.27 -2.67 12.21
CA LEU A 98 -27.04 -2.06 11.73
C LEU A 98 -25.81 -2.96 11.97
N GLN A 99 -25.73 -3.65 13.10
CA GLN A 99 -24.69 -4.65 13.37
C GLN A 99 -24.70 -5.76 12.32
N PHE A 100 -25.88 -6.27 11.97
CA PHE A 100 -26.03 -7.34 10.98
C PHE A 100 -25.58 -6.89 9.59
N VAL A 101 -26.03 -5.71 9.13
CA VAL A 101 -25.65 -5.14 7.84
C VAL A 101 -24.16 -4.78 7.79
N THR A 102 -23.63 -4.13 8.83
CA THR A 102 -22.21 -3.78 8.91
C THR A 102 -21.31 -5.01 8.97
N SER A 103 -21.76 -6.10 9.62
CA SER A 103 -21.00 -7.36 9.62
C SER A 103 -20.87 -7.90 8.19
N ALA A 104 -21.97 -8.02 7.45
CA ALA A 104 -21.93 -8.45 6.05
C ALA A 104 -21.06 -7.51 5.19
N GLY A 105 -21.16 -6.19 5.41
CA GLY A 105 -20.30 -5.22 4.73
C GLY A 105 -18.81 -5.40 5.03
N LEU A 106 -18.42 -5.67 6.28
CA LEU A 106 -17.02 -5.95 6.64
C LEU A 106 -16.50 -7.25 6.03
N GLU A 107 -17.34 -8.27 5.92
CA GLU A 107 -16.99 -9.53 5.29
C GLU A 107 -16.75 -9.37 3.79
N ALA A 108 -17.71 -8.78 3.08
CA ALA A 108 -17.57 -8.45 1.67
C ALA A 108 -16.37 -7.52 1.43
N PHE A 109 -16.21 -6.47 2.25
CA PHE A 109 -15.09 -5.55 2.14
C PHE A 109 -13.75 -6.30 2.23
N PHE A 110 -13.57 -7.20 3.19
CA PHE A 110 -12.33 -7.98 3.29
C PHE A 110 -12.07 -8.80 2.03
N ASP A 111 -13.10 -9.51 1.54
CA ASP A 111 -12.97 -10.41 0.40
C ASP A 111 -12.59 -9.63 -0.88
N PHE A 112 -13.10 -8.41 -1.09
CA PHE A 112 -12.73 -7.59 -2.25
C PHE A 112 -11.43 -6.81 -2.05
N ALA A 113 -11.22 -6.21 -0.88
CA ALA A 113 -10.02 -5.44 -0.57
C ALA A 113 -8.76 -6.32 -0.63
N ILE A 114 -8.84 -7.60 -0.26
CA ILE A 114 -7.67 -8.49 -0.35
C ILE A 114 -7.24 -8.78 -1.79
N TYR A 115 -8.18 -8.94 -2.73
CA TYR A 115 -7.84 -9.09 -4.15
C TYR A 115 -7.29 -7.78 -4.74
N PHE A 116 -7.85 -6.65 -4.33
CA PHE A 116 -7.35 -5.34 -4.68
C PHE A 116 -5.89 -5.16 -4.21
N ALA A 117 -5.65 -5.33 -2.92
CA ALA A 117 -4.33 -5.23 -2.32
C ALA A 117 -3.33 -6.22 -2.93
N LEU A 118 -3.74 -7.47 -3.19
CA LEU A 118 -2.88 -8.46 -3.84
C LEU A 118 -2.41 -8.00 -5.22
N SER A 119 -3.33 -7.45 -6.02
CA SER A 119 -3.02 -6.95 -7.36
C SER A 119 -2.02 -5.80 -7.30
N ILE A 120 -2.24 -4.85 -6.39
CA ILE A 120 -1.34 -3.71 -6.17
C ILE A 120 0.02 -4.16 -5.67
N ILE A 121 0.09 -5.06 -4.70
CA ILE A 121 1.38 -5.57 -4.18
C ILE A 121 2.19 -6.25 -5.30
N ILE A 122 1.55 -7.06 -6.14
CA ILE A 122 2.24 -7.70 -7.28
C ILE A 122 2.77 -6.64 -8.25
N ALA A 123 1.94 -5.65 -8.60
CA ALA A 123 2.37 -4.54 -9.45
C ALA A 123 3.53 -3.75 -8.83
N SER A 124 3.45 -3.45 -7.53
CA SER A 124 4.51 -2.76 -6.78
C SER A 124 5.79 -3.59 -6.72
N ILE A 125 5.72 -4.90 -6.53
CA ILE A 125 6.89 -5.79 -6.59
C ILE A 125 7.56 -5.68 -7.96
N VAL A 126 6.80 -5.74 -9.06
CA VAL A 126 7.37 -5.63 -10.41
C VAL A 126 8.07 -4.29 -10.61
N VAL A 127 7.45 -3.17 -10.22
CA VAL A 127 8.06 -1.83 -10.31
C VAL A 127 9.31 -1.73 -9.45
N LEU A 128 9.24 -2.19 -8.20
CA LEU A 128 10.36 -2.12 -7.26
C LEU A 128 11.51 -3.04 -7.67
N VAL A 129 11.26 -4.25 -8.16
CA VAL A 129 12.30 -5.15 -8.71
C VAL A 129 12.99 -4.51 -9.91
N ASN A 130 12.22 -3.91 -10.82
CA ASN A 130 12.79 -3.23 -11.99
C ASN A 130 13.72 -2.09 -11.57
N LYS A 131 13.32 -1.31 -10.54
CA LYS A 131 14.14 -0.25 -9.94
C LYS A 131 15.37 -0.81 -9.20
N ASP A 132 15.19 -1.76 -8.29
CA ASP A 132 16.22 -2.25 -7.37
C ASP A 132 17.34 -3.01 -8.08
N PHE A 133 17.01 -3.74 -9.15
CA PHE A 133 17.96 -4.54 -9.93
C PHE A 133 18.35 -3.91 -11.27
N GLY A 134 17.73 -2.77 -11.62
CA GLY A 134 17.98 -2.05 -12.87
C GLY A 134 17.73 -2.90 -14.11
N VAL A 135 16.63 -3.66 -14.11
CA VAL A 135 16.29 -4.63 -15.18
C VAL A 135 15.71 -3.93 -16.41
N SER A 136 15.00 -2.81 -16.22
CA SER A 136 14.46 -1.98 -17.30
C SER A 136 14.58 -0.50 -16.95
N THR A 137 14.77 0.33 -17.97
CA THR A 137 14.71 1.79 -17.87
C THR A 137 13.29 2.33 -17.94
N SER A 138 12.35 1.55 -18.50
CA SER A 138 10.91 1.82 -18.48
C SER A 138 10.40 1.61 -17.05
N GLY A 139 10.58 2.63 -16.20
CA GLY A 139 10.28 2.51 -14.76
C GLY A 139 11.47 2.76 -13.85
N PHE A 140 12.57 3.39 -14.31
CA PHE A 140 13.48 4.05 -13.36
C PHE A 140 12.80 5.13 -12.53
N GLY A 141 11.57 5.50 -12.88
CA GLY A 141 10.68 6.44 -12.21
C GLY A 141 10.82 6.39 -10.71
N ALA A 142 11.75 7.20 -10.17
CA ALA A 142 12.02 7.22 -8.75
C ALA A 142 10.74 7.54 -7.99
N SER A 143 9.96 8.48 -8.53
CA SER A 143 8.64 8.86 -8.05
C SER A 143 7.59 7.76 -8.26
N GLU A 144 7.63 7.00 -9.37
CA GLU A 144 6.67 5.91 -9.60
C GLU A 144 6.88 4.77 -8.60
N ALA A 145 8.14 4.44 -8.29
CA ALA A 145 8.47 3.45 -7.28
C ALA A 145 8.13 3.90 -5.85
N GLU A 146 8.34 5.19 -5.54
CA GLU A 146 7.89 5.77 -4.26
C GLU A 146 6.36 5.71 -4.15
N ILE A 147 5.64 6.02 -5.23
CA ILE A 147 4.18 5.86 -5.27
C ILE A 147 3.80 4.39 -5.08
N ALA A 148 4.37 3.47 -5.86
CA ALA A 148 4.07 2.04 -5.80
C ALA A 148 4.29 1.45 -4.40
N LEU A 149 5.34 1.90 -3.71
CA LEU A 149 5.60 1.54 -2.33
C LEU A 149 4.50 2.05 -1.39
N ALA A 150 4.22 3.35 -1.41
CA ALA A 150 3.18 3.95 -0.57
C ALA A 150 1.82 3.30 -0.79
N MET A 151 1.47 2.97 -2.04
CA MET A 151 0.23 2.28 -2.38
C MET A 151 0.16 0.86 -1.80
N SER A 152 1.26 0.12 -1.86
CA SER A 152 1.30 -1.24 -1.31
C SER A 152 1.01 -1.27 0.18
N VAL A 153 1.47 -0.25 0.92
CA VAL A 153 1.13 -0.07 2.34
C VAL A 153 -0.35 0.32 2.50
N THR A 154 -0.79 1.30 1.72
CA THR A 154 -2.14 1.90 1.78
C THR A 154 -3.24 0.88 1.48
N CYS A 155 -2.99 -0.13 0.65
CA CYS A 155 -3.98 -1.18 0.36
C CYS A 155 -4.03 -2.27 1.44
N VAL A 156 -2.94 -2.49 2.16
CA VAL A 156 -2.91 -3.53 3.22
C VAL A 156 -3.47 -2.99 4.54
N LEU A 157 -3.27 -1.70 4.81
CA LEU A 157 -3.60 -1.10 6.09
C LEU A 157 -5.11 -1.15 6.44
N PRO A 158 -6.05 -0.89 5.52
CA PRO A 158 -7.49 -1.02 5.78
C PRO A 158 -7.94 -2.44 6.12
N LEU A 159 -7.22 -3.48 5.70
CA LEU A 159 -7.54 -4.89 6.01
C LEU A 159 -7.38 -5.22 7.51
N ILE A 160 -6.67 -4.38 8.27
CA ILE A 160 -6.57 -4.53 9.73
C ILE A 160 -7.97 -4.49 10.37
N TYR A 161 -8.87 -3.62 9.88
CA TYR A 161 -10.20 -3.43 10.46
C TYR A 161 -11.07 -4.69 10.43
N PRO A 162 -11.36 -5.31 9.26
CA PRO A 162 -12.16 -6.52 9.22
C PRO A 162 -11.52 -7.67 9.99
N VAL A 163 -10.19 -7.88 9.91
CA VAL A 163 -9.51 -8.96 10.64
C VAL A 163 -9.63 -8.80 12.15
N GLY A 164 -9.52 -7.57 12.67
CA GLY A 164 -9.61 -7.33 14.12
C GLY A 164 -11.04 -7.21 14.63
N LEU A 165 -11.98 -6.78 13.80
CA LEU A 165 -13.37 -6.58 14.21
C LEU A 165 -14.20 -7.85 14.04
N LEU A 166 -14.14 -8.57 12.92
CA LEU A 166 -15.02 -9.73 12.67
C LEU A 166 -15.01 -10.83 13.77
N PRO A 167 -13.88 -11.17 14.43
CA PRO A 167 -13.85 -12.21 15.46
C PRO A 167 -14.68 -11.89 16.71
N ALA A 168 -14.86 -10.61 17.02
CA ALA A 168 -15.49 -10.17 18.26
C ALA A 168 -17.03 -10.34 18.28
N HIS A 169 -17.65 -10.90 17.24
CA HIS A 169 -19.10 -11.12 17.18
C HIS A 169 -19.57 -12.46 17.80
N GLN A 170 -18.74 -13.11 18.62
CA GLN A 170 -19.01 -14.43 19.19
C GLN A 170 -19.94 -14.48 20.42
N SER A 171 -20.59 -13.39 20.84
CA SER A 171 -21.36 -13.41 22.10
C SER A 171 -22.69 -12.66 22.01
N HIS A 172 -23.65 -13.22 21.27
CA HIS A 172 -25.05 -13.09 21.67
C HIS A 172 -25.46 -14.39 22.36
N PRO A 173 -25.84 -14.35 23.66
CA PRO A 173 -26.32 -15.52 24.37
C PRO A 173 -27.78 -15.75 23.94
N GLU A 174 -28.00 -16.55 22.90
CA GLU A 174 -29.30 -17.17 22.68
C GLU A 174 -29.30 -18.56 23.30
N HIS A 175 -30.20 -18.71 24.27
CA HIS A 175 -30.50 -19.94 25.00
C HIS A 175 -30.97 -21.04 24.03
N SER A 176 -30.51 -22.27 24.31
CA SER A 176 -31.16 -23.55 23.96
C SER A 176 -31.30 -23.95 22.47
N GLN A 177 -30.18 -24.24 21.80
CA GLN A 177 -30.11 -25.24 20.70
C GLN A 177 -28.63 -25.62 20.41
N GLU A 178 -28.06 -26.49 21.25
CA GLU A 178 -26.62 -26.85 21.24
C GLU A 178 -26.13 -27.39 19.88
N SER A 179 -26.85 -28.30 19.24
CA SER A 179 -26.37 -29.02 18.04
C SER A 179 -26.35 -28.21 16.73
N ALA A 180 -27.17 -27.15 16.63
CA ALA A 180 -27.11 -26.19 15.51
C ALA A 180 -26.08 -25.09 15.76
N SER A 181 -25.84 -24.77 17.04
CA SER A 181 -24.88 -23.74 17.43
C SER A 181 -23.42 -24.16 17.19
N ASP A 182 -23.09 -25.44 17.36
CA ASP A 182 -21.71 -25.92 17.20
C ASP A 182 -21.24 -25.87 15.75
N ARG A 183 -22.08 -26.34 14.80
CA ARG A 183 -21.78 -26.25 13.36
C ARG A 183 -21.62 -24.80 12.88
N SER A 184 -22.43 -23.89 13.41
CA SER A 184 -22.34 -22.45 13.09
C SER A 184 -21.07 -21.80 13.66
N ARG A 185 -20.67 -22.18 14.88
CA ARG A 185 -19.42 -21.72 15.51
C ARG A 185 -18.19 -22.22 14.75
N GLU A 186 -18.17 -23.49 14.36
CA GLU A 186 -17.08 -24.08 13.60
C GLU A 186 -16.93 -23.42 12.22
N SER A 187 -18.04 -23.22 11.49
CA SER A 187 -18.03 -22.51 10.22
C SER A 187 -17.46 -21.08 10.33
N LYS A 188 -17.86 -20.32 11.36
CA LYS A 188 -17.32 -18.97 11.62
C LYS A 188 -15.84 -19.00 11.98
N ARG A 189 -15.39 -19.98 12.78
CA ARG A 189 -13.98 -20.17 13.12
C ARG A 189 -13.15 -20.47 11.87
N ASN A 190 -13.66 -21.32 10.98
CA ASN A 190 -13.00 -21.66 9.72
C ASN A 190 -12.91 -20.45 8.79
N SER A 191 -13.99 -19.67 8.67
CA SER A 191 -13.98 -18.41 7.90
C SER A 191 -12.94 -17.42 8.44
N TYR A 192 -12.89 -17.22 9.77
CA TYR A 192 -11.87 -16.37 10.38
C TYR A 192 -10.44 -16.87 10.12
N ASN A 193 -10.19 -18.17 10.32
CA ASN A 193 -8.88 -18.76 10.07
C ASN A 193 -8.44 -18.59 8.61
N PHE A 194 -9.38 -18.73 7.66
CA PHE A 194 -9.14 -18.53 6.25
C PHE A 194 -8.78 -17.07 5.94
N ARG A 195 -9.53 -16.10 6.49
CA ARG A 195 -9.22 -14.66 6.34
C ARG A 195 -7.84 -14.33 6.92
N LEU A 196 -7.52 -14.85 8.10
CA LEU A 196 -6.20 -14.67 8.70
C LEU A 196 -5.08 -15.28 7.86
N LEU A 197 -5.31 -16.46 7.27
CA LEU A 197 -4.37 -17.09 6.34
C LEU A 197 -4.13 -16.21 5.11
N LEU A 198 -5.19 -15.71 4.48
CA LEU A 198 -5.08 -14.83 3.32
C LEU A 198 -4.35 -13.53 3.67
N PHE A 199 -4.70 -12.89 4.79
CA PHE A 199 -4.01 -11.69 5.27
C PHE A 199 -2.53 -11.96 5.56
N SER A 200 -2.20 -13.12 6.12
CA SER A 200 -0.81 -13.52 6.36
C SER A 200 -0.04 -13.76 5.05
N LEU A 201 -0.67 -14.40 4.06
CA LEU A 201 -0.08 -14.57 2.73
C LEU A 201 0.19 -13.20 2.08
N LEU A 202 -0.75 -12.28 2.18
CA LEU A 202 -0.62 -10.92 1.69
C LEU A 202 0.55 -10.18 2.38
N ALA A 203 0.65 -10.29 3.71
CA ALA A 203 1.74 -9.69 4.48
C ALA A 203 3.12 -10.30 4.18
N VAL A 204 3.17 -11.60 3.83
CA VAL A 204 4.39 -12.25 3.32
C VAL A 204 4.78 -11.71 1.95
N LEU A 205 3.83 -11.53 1.03
CA LEU A 205 4.11 -10.91 -0.27
C LEU A 205 4.56 -9.44 -0.12
N PHE A 206 3.92 -8.72 0.80
CA PHE A 206 4.28 -7.35 1.17
C PHE A 206 5.69 -7.22 1.78
N PHE A 207 6.33 -8.33 2.17
CA PHE A 207 7.70 -8.33 2.70
C PHE A 207 8.71 -7.76 1.70
N TYR A 208 8.54 -8.00 0.40
CA TYR A 208 9.45 -7.43 -0.58
C TYR A 208 9.36 -5.89 -0.65
N PRO A 209 8.17 -5.26 -0.83
CA PRO A 209 8.02 -3.82 -0.73
C PRO A 209 8.60 -3.24 0.57
N PHE A 210 8.32 -3.88 1.71
CA PHE A 210 8.85 -3.45 3.00
C PHE A 210 10.39 -3.48 3.06
N VAL A 211 11.01 -4.56 2.58
CA VAL A 211 12.48 -4.66 2.56
C VAL A 211 13.09 -3.66 1.57
N SER A 212 12.51 -3.52 0.38
CA SER A 212 12.93 -2.54 -0.63
C SER A 212 12.92 -1.12 -0.03
N GLN A 213 11.84 -0.77 0.69
CA GLN A 213 11.75 0.47 1.43
C GLN A 213 12.84 0.63 2.50
N ALA A 214 13.01 -0.37 3.37
CA ALA A 214 14.01 -0.31 4.44
C ALA A 214 15.42 -0.11 3.86
N ILE A 215 15.72 -0.76 2.72
CA ILE A 215 16.95 -0.55 1.98
C ILE A 215 17.03 0.89 1.46
N HIS A 216 15.97 1.43 0.84
CA HIS A 216 15.99 2.82 0.34
C HIS A 216 16.14 3.88 1.44
N ASN A 217 15.54 3.65 2.61
CA ASN A 217 15.57 4.60 3.72
C ASN A 217 16.88 4.55 4.52
N TRP A 218 17.49 3.38 4.66
CA TRP A 218 18.65 3.19 5.56
C TRP A 218 19.95 2.80 4.85
N ALA A 219 19.89 2.23 3.64
CA ALA A 219 21.10 1.95 2.90
C ALA A 219 21.64 3.24 2.26
N PRO A 220 22.97 3.38 2.13
CA PRO A 220 23.54 4.44 1.31
C PRO A 220 22.99 4.34 -0.11
N SER A 221 22.58 5.48 -0.68
CA SER A 221 22.03 5.56 -2.04
C SER A 221 22.85 4.69 -3.00
N ARG A 222 22.15 3.76 -3.67
CA ARG A 222 22.74 2.90 -4.71
C ARG A 222 22.72 3.55 -6.09
N ILE A 223 22.09 4.72 -6.23
CA ILE A 223 22.09 5.48 -7.48
C ILE A 223 23.54 5.80 -7.82
N GLY A 224 24.01 5.24 -8.92
CA GLY A 224 25.38 5.43 -9.38
C GLY A 224 26.40 4.42 -8.83
N LYS A 225 26.06 3.36 -8.10
CA LYS A 225 27.01 2.25 -7.85
C LYS A 225 26.79 1.16 -8.89
N GLY A 226 27.73 0.99 -9.82
CA GLY A 226 27.60 0.03 -10.92
C GLY A 226 27.64 -1.43 -10.46
N LYS A 227 27.20 -2.34 -11.35
CA LYS A 227 27.30 -3.81 -11.17
C LYS A 227 28.74 -4.36 -11.26
N GLY A 228 29.75 -3.51 -11.44
CA GLY A 228 31.14 -3.92 -11.60
C GLY A 228 31.81 -4.43 -10.30
N PRO A 229 32.85 -5.26 -10.41
CA PRO A 229 33.63 -5.70 -9.25
C PRO A 229 34.25 -4.48 -8.56
N GLY A 230 33.85 -4.22 -7.31
CA GLY A 230 34.33 -3.07 -6.52
C GLY A 230 33.33 -1.91 -6.36
N GLY A 231 32.16 -1.95 -7.02
CA GLY A 231 31.10 -0.95 -6.81
C GLY A 231 31.49 0.46 -7.27
N GLU A 232 32.20 0.58 -8.39
CA GLU A 232 32.61 1.87 -8.96
C GLU A 232 31.43 2.82 -9.13
N THR A 233 31.66 4.09 -8.77
CA THR A 233 30.66 5.16 -8.84
C THR A 233 30.45 5.60 -10.29
N LEU A 234 29.41 5.11 -10.95
CA LEU A 234 28.97 5.45 -12.30
C LEU A 234 28.46 6.89 -12.44
N VAL A 235 27.83 7.44 -11.39
CA VAL A 235 27.34 8.84 -11.35
C VAL A 235 27.60 9.40 -9.97
N THR A 236 28.21 10.59 -9.91
CA THR A 236 28.41 11.31 -8.66
C THR A 236 27.11 11.99 -8.19
N ASN A 237 26.99 12.24 -6.88
CA ASN A 237 25.83 12.95 -6.33
C ASN A 237 25.64 14.35 -6.96
N GLU A 238 26.73 15.03 -7.32
CA GLU A 238 26.67 16.33 -7.98
C GLU A 238 26.16 16.23 -9.42
N GLU A 239 26.64 15.25 -10.20
CA GLU A 239 26.14 14.96 -11.54
C GLU A 239 24.64 14.66 -11.50
N PHE A 240 24.20 13.79 -10.59
CA PHE A 240 22.79 13.43 -10.45
C PHE A 240 21.91 14.61 -10.01
N LYS A 241 22.43 15.45 -9.09
CA LYS A 241 21.74 16.68 -8.66
C LYS A 241 21.52 17.65 -9.82
N ARG A 242 22.48 17.81 -10.73
CA ARG A 242 22.30 18.62 -11.95
C ARG A 242 21.20 18.07 -12.85
N VAL A 243 21.12 16.74 -12.99
CA VAL A 243 20.03 16.09 -13.75
C VAL A 243 18.68 16.37 -13.08
N GLN A 244 18.60 16.25 -11.76
CA GLN A 244 17.38 16.53 -10.99
C GLN A 244 16.95 18.00 -11.10
N GLU A 245 17.88 18.95 -10.95
CA GLU A 245 17.62 20.39 -11.09
C GLU A 245 17.18 20.75 -12.51
N MET A 246 17.71 20.08 -13.53
CA MET A 246 17.29 20.27 -14.92
C MET A 246 15.86 19.76 -15.17
N CYS A 247 15.45 18.68 -14.51
CA CYS A 247 14.09 18.15 -14.65
C CYS A 247 13.06 18.92 -13.81
N PHE A 248 13.38 19.24 -12.56
CA PHE A 248 12.46 19.85 -11.60
C PHE A 248 12.78 21.30 -11.23
N GLY A 249 13.74 21.99 -11.85
CA GLY A 249 14.13 23.35 -11.44
C GLY A 249 13.01 24.41 -11.47
N THR A 250 11.88 24.09 -12.10
CA THR A 250 10.65 24.91 -12.15
C THR A 250 9.49 24.33 -11.31
N VAL A 251 9.67 23.14 -10.75
CA VAL A 251 8.68 22.37 -10.02
C VAL A 251 9.16 22.23 -8.57
N ASN A 252 8.32 22.59 -7.61
CA ASN A 252 8.62 22.31 -6.22
C ASN A 252 8.58 20.79 -6.01
N TYR A 253 9.74 20.15 -6.02
CA TYR A 253 9.91 18.75 -5.61
C TYR A 253 9.50 18.58 -4.14
N LEU A 254 9.48 17.34 -3.64
CA LEU A 254 9.20 17.09 -2.22
C LEU A 254 10.18 17.88 -1.35
N ALA A 255 9.63 18.65 -0.40
CA ALA A 255 10.44 19.25 0.64
C ALA A 255 11.09 18.15 1.48
N PHE A 256 12.23 18.45 2.10
CA PHE A 256 12.94 17.50 2.98
C PHE A 256 12.02 16.90 4.07
N TRP A 257 11.11 17.72 4.62
CA TRP A 257 10.15 17.24 5.61
C TRP A 257 9.06 16.34 5.01
N GLU A 258 8.65 16.56 3.76
CA GLU A 258 7.66 15.72 3.08
C GLU A 258 8.24 14.34 2.77
N SER A 259 9.51 14.25 2.36
CA SER A 259 10.17 12.96 2.10
C SER A 259 10.43 12.18 3.40
N GLN A 260 10.84 12.86 4.48
CA GLN A 260 10.97 12.24 5.80
C GLN A 260 9.62 11.77 6.35
N LEU A 261 8.56 12.55 6.13
CA LEU A 261 7.20 12.19 6.55
C LEU A 261 6.71 10.95 5.80
N LEU A 262 6.91 10.88 4.48
CA LEU A 262 6.56 9.71 3.67
C LEU A 262 7.27 8.46 4.22
N ALA A 263 8.60 8.49 4.31
CA ALA A 263 9.41 7.37 4.77
C ALA A 263 9.02 6.92 6.19
N ALA A 264 8.85 7.86 7.13
CA ALA A 264 8.48 7.54 8.51
C ALA A 264 7.08 6.92 8.60
N THR A 265 6.11 7.45 7.83
CA THR A 265 4.72 6.99 7.85
C THR A 265 4.60 5.59 7.27
N GLU A 266 5.24 5.33 6.12
CA GLU A 266 5.26 4.02 5.49
C GLU A 266 5.93 2.97 6.40
N MET A 267 7.05 3.30 7.06
CA MET A 267 7.71 2.39 8.01
C MET A 267 6.83 2.10 9.23
N ALA A 268 6.18 3.13 9.79
CA ALA A 268 5.28 2.98 10.93
C ALA A 268 4.05 2.12 10.58
N ALA A 269 3.45 2.35 9.41
CA ALA A 269 2.31 1.58 8.91
C ALA A 269 2.69 0.12 8.62
N SER A 270 3.85 -0.11 7.98
CA SER A 270 4.36 -1.46 7.73
C SER A 270 4.62 -2.23 9.03
N LEU A 271 5.25 -1.58 10.02
CA LEU A 271 5.45 -2.17 11.33
C LEU A 271 4.12 -2.51 12.01
N LEU A 272 3.13 -1.62 11.93
CA LEU A 272 1.79 -1.85 12.47
C LEU A 272 1.13 -3.08 11.83
N ILE A 273 1.21 -3.23 10.51
CA ILE A 273 0.70 -4.40 9.77
C ILE A 273 1.35 -5.70 10.29
N TYR A 274 2.68 -5.74 10.41
CA TYR A 274 3.39 -6.93 10.87
C TYR A 274 3.11 -7.26 12.33
N LEU A 275 3.12 -6.27 13.23
CA LEU A 275 2.78 -6.47 14.63
C LEU A 275 1.35 -6.99 14.79
N PHE A 276 0.41 -6.46 14.01
CA PHE A 276 -0.98 -6.90 14.00
C PHE A 276 -1.11 -8.34 13.49
N MET A 277 -0.43 -8.69 12.38
CA MET A 277 -0.40 -10.05 11.85
C MET A 277 0.15 -11.04 12.88
N ILE A 278 1.33 -10.76 13.45
CA ILE A 278 1.99 -11.62 14.44
C ILE A 278 1.09 -11.83 15.67
N TRP A 279 0.47 -10.75 16.17
CA TRP A 279 -0.47 -10.81 17.28
C TRP A 279 -1.64 -11.77 17.01
N HIS A 280 -2.25 -11.68 15.82
CA HIS A 280 -3.36 -12.54 15.44
C HIS A 280 -2.94 -14.00 15.20
N LEU A 281 -1.75 -14.24 14.64
CA LEU A 281 -1.19 -15.59 14.46
C LEU A 281 -0.89 -16.27 15.80
N ILE A 282 -0.26 -15.55 16.73
CA ILE A 282 -0.02 -16.04 18.10
C ILE A 282 -1.36 -16.38 18.77
N THR A 283 -2.35 -15.49 18.66
CA THR A 283 -3.68 -15.70 19.23
C THR A 283 -4.38 -16.94 18.65
N ALA A 284 -4.29 -17.13 17.33
CA ALA A 284 -4.88 -18.28 16.65
C ALA A 284 -4.16 -19.59 17.01
N HIS A 285 -2.84 -19.55 17.16
CA HIS A 285 -2.04 -20.70 17.58
C HIS A 285 -2.39 -21.15 19.01
N ILE A 286 -2.46 -20.20 19.96
CA ILE A 286 -2.87 -20.48 21.35
C ILE A 286 -4.27 -21.11 21.39
N GLN A 287 -5.21 -20.59 20.61
CA GLN A 287 -6.57 -21.15 20.54
C GLN A 287 -6.64 -22.58 19.97
N ARG A 288 -5.65 -22.99 19.16
CA ARG A 288 -5.56 -24.37 18.67
C ARG A 288 -4.99 -25.30 19.73
N MET A 289 -3.98 -24.83 20.47
CA MET A 289 -3.41 -25.59 21.59
C MET A 289 -4.42 -25.83 22.69
N ASP A 290 -5.22 -24.83 23.08
CA ASP A 290 -6.26 -24.98 24.11
C ASP A 290 -7.34 -26.03 23.73
N SER A 291 -7.56 -26.25 22.43
CA SER A 291 -8.48 -27.30 21.95
C SER A 291 -7.86 -28.70 21.81
N GLY A 292 -6.53 -28.81 21.93
CA GLY A 292 -5.82 -30.09 21.95
C GLY A 292 -5.39 -30.38 23.38
N GLU A 293 -5.87 -31.48 23.97
CA GLU A 293 -5.67 -31.92 25.37
C GLU A 293 -4.21 -32.05 25.86
N GLU A 294 -3.21 -31.62 25.09
CA GLU A 294 -1.81 -31.58 25.50
C GLU A 294 -1.52 -30.29 26.27
N ASP A 295 -1.59 -30.42 27.60
CA ASP A 295 -1.22 -29.40 28.59
C ASP A 295 0.30 -29.11 28.54
N ILE A 296 0.74 -28.41 27.49
CA ILE A 296 2.07 -27.83 27.40
C ILE A 296 2.06 -26.62 28.35
N GLY A 297 2.40 -26.91 29.62
CA GLY A 297 2.13 -26.07 30.78
C GLY A 297 2.73 -24.66 30.81
N GLY A 298 2.36 -23.91 31.85
CA GLY A 298 2.94 -22.63 32.31
C GLY A 298 2.92 -21.45 31.33
N ILE A 299 3.58 -21.58 30.18
CA ILE A 299 3.74 -20.56 29.15
C ILE A 299 2.40 -20.26 28.47
N THR A 300 1.64 -21.30 28.11
CA THR A 300 0.33 -21.17 27.45
C THR A 300 -0.68 -20.44 28.34
N GLY A 301 -0.69 -20.74 29.64
CA GLY A 301 -1.52 -20.05 30.63
C GLY A 301 -1.15 -18.57 30.79
N GLY A 302 0.14 -18.22 30.75
CA GLY A 302 0.59 -16.83 30.81
C GLY A 302 0.07 -15.98 29.63
N TRP A 303 0.11 -16.53 28.40
CA TRP A 303 -0.41 -15.83 27.22
C TRP A 303 -1.94 -15.73 27.20
N LEU A 304 -2.64 -16.76 27.67
CA LEU A 304 -4.10 -16.72 27.80
C LEU A 304 -4.54 -15.60 28.75
N LEU A 305 -3.86 -15.47 29.90
CA LEU A 305 -4.09 -14.37 30.86
C LEU A 305 -3.82 -13.00 30.24
N ILE A 306 -2.75 -12.84 29.46
CA ILE A 306 -2.45 -11.59 28.75
C ILE A 306 -3.57 -11.26 27.76
N LYS A 307 -4.04 -12.26 27.00
CA LYS A 307 -5.13 -12.09 26.03
C LYS A 307 -6.42 -11.67 26.72
N GLU A 308 -6.84 -12.36 27.77
CA GLU A 308 -8.06 -12.01 28.52
C GLU A 308 -7.97 -10.61 29.13
N ARG A 309 -6.79 -10.24 29.66
CA ARG A 309 -6.54 -8.91 30.18
C ARG A 309 -6.62 -7.85 29.08
N MET A 310 -6.03 -8.10 27.91
CA MET A 310 -6.10 -7.21 26.75
C MET A 310 -7.54 -7.07 26.23
N GLU A 311 -8.30 -8.15 26.12
CA GLU A 311 -9.70 -8.10 25.73
C GLU A 311 -10.56 -7.33 26.74
N THR A 312 -10.29 -7.50 28.03
CA THR A 312 -11.00 -6.77 29.10
C THR A 312 -10.68 -5.28 29.03
N ILE A 313 -9.40 -4.93 28.86
CA ILE A 313 -8.93 -3.55 28.66
C ILE A 313 -9.57 -2.95 27.42
N TRP A 314 -9.57 -3.67 26.29
CA TRP A 314 -10.19 -3.26 25.03
C TRP A 314 -11.69 -3.04 25.15
N LYS A 315 -12.40 -3.94 25.85
CA LYS A 315 -13.83 -3.83 26.11
C LYS A 315 -14.13 -2.61 26.99
N ARG A 316 -13.29 -2.30 27.98
CA ARG A 316 -13.52 -1.21 28.94
C ARG A 316 -13.07 0.17 28.41
N SER A 317 -12.04 0.20 27.59
CA SER A 317 -11.35 1.43 27.19
C SER A 317 -11.89 1.98 25.86
N LYS A 318 -12.75 3.00 25.93
CA LYS A 318 -13.12 3.83 24.77
C LYS A 318 -11.91 4.44 24.03
N PRO A 319 -10.86 4.98 24.70
CA PRO A 319 -9.75 5.59 23.97
C PRO A 319 -8.97 4.57 23.14
N LEU A 320 -8.79 3.33 23.61
CA LEU A 320 -8.08 2.30 22.82
C LEU A 320 -8.81 1.94 21.52
N ARG A 321 -10.14 1.82 21.57
CA ARG A 321 -10.94 1.59 20.35
C ARG A 321 -10.84 2.76 19.37
N THR A 322 -10.82 3.98 19.92
CA THR A 322 -10.67 5.20 19.11
C THR A 322 -9.28 5.25 18.48
N LEU A 323 -8.23 4.92 19.22
CA LEU A 323 -6.86 4.82 18.71
C LEU A 323 -6.72 3.78 17.59
N TYR A 324 -7.34 2.60 17.72
CA TYR A 324 -7.31 1.60 16.66
C TYR A 324 -8.00 2.06 15.38
N LEU A 325 -9.01 2.92 15.47
CA LEU A 325 -9.62 3.52 14.29
C LEU A 325 -8.77 4.66 13.73
N LEU A 326 -8.27 5.54 14.59
CA LEU A 326 -7.61 6.78 14.18
C LEU A 326 -6.17 6.57 13.71
N ILE A 327 -5.40 5.65 14.30
CA ILE A 327 -4.00 5.44 13.89
C ILE A 327 -3.92 4.98 12.44
N PRO A 328 -4.55 3.87 12.01
CA PRO A 328 -4.42 3.42 10.63
C PRO A 328 -5.03 4.45 9.66
N ALA A 329 -6.18 5.05 9.99
CA ALA A 329 -6.78 6.10 9.17
C ALA A 329 -5.90 7.35 9.01
N ALA A 330 -5.18 7.77 10.06
CA ALA A 330 -4.26 8.89 9.98
C ALA A 330 -3.03 8.57 9.14
N LEU A 331 -2.48 7.36 9.29
CA LEU A 331 -1.37 6.87 8.46
C LEU A 331 -1.78 6.81 6.98
N ASP A 332 -2.93 6.20 6.66
CA ASP A 332 -3.50 6.17 5.31
C ASP A 332 -3.72 7.58 4.73
N GLY A 333 -4.25 8.50 5.54
CA GLY A 333 -4.48 9.89 5.12
C GLY A 333 -3.19 10.62 4.77
N ILE A 334 -2.13 10.42 5.56
CA ILE A 334 -0.80 11.00 5.30
C ILE A 334 -0.18 10.36 4.04
N LEU A 335 -0.27 9.04 3.89
CA LEU A 335 0.25 8.33 2.72
C LEU A 335 -0.47 8.80 1.45
N LEU A 336 -1.81 8.88 1.46
CA LEU A 336 -2.59 9.42 0.34
C LEU A 336 -2.17 10.86 0.00
N TYR A 337 -1.96 11.71 1.00
CA TYR A 337 -1.46 13.07 0.74
C TYR A 337 -0.12 13.05 0.00
N CYS A 338 0.85 12.25 0.47
CA CYS A 338 2.17 12.12 -0.15
C CYS A 338 2.08 11.54 -1.57
N ILE A 339 1.22 10.55 -1.78
CA ILE A 339 0.89 9.97 -3.09
C ILE A 339 0.38 11.04 -4.06
N PHE A 340 -0.62 11.82 -3.66
CA PHE A 340 -1.19 12.85 -4.53
C PHE A 340 -0.18 13.97 -4.79
N ARG A 341 0.69 14.26 -3.81
CA ARG A 341 1.79 15.22 -3.95
C ARG A 341 2.80 14.74 -5.00
N LEU A 342 3.24 13.49 -4.92
CA LEU A 342 4.16 12.86 -5.89
C LEU A 342 3.55 12.81 -7.29
N ARG A 343 2.28 12.42 -7.40
CA ARG A 343 1.51 12.42 -8.64
C ARG A 343 1.46 13.82 -9.28
N ASN A 344 1.20 14.84 -8.48
CA ASN A 344 1.17 16.22 -8.96
C ASN A 344 2.57 16.71 -9.39
N ILE A 345 3.65 16.30 -8.71
CA ILE A 345 5.03 16.59 -9.13
C ILE A 345 5.34 15.95 -10.49
N GLN A 346 4.98 14.67 -10.69
CA GLN A 346 5.13 13.99 -11.98
C GLN A 346 4.31 14.67 -13.08
N ALA A 347 3.07 15.08 -12.78
CA ALA A 347 2.22 15.76 -13.74
C ALA A 347 2.77 17.14 -14.15
N GLN A 348 3.27 17.93 -13.19
CA GLN A 348 3.89 19.23 -13.45
C GLN A 348 5.18 19.08 -14.27
N MET A 349 5.99 18.06 -13.97
CA MET A 349 7.16 17.73 -14.78
C MET A 349 6.76 17.37 -16.22
N ALA A 350 5.78 16.47 -16.42
CA ALA A 350 5.33 16.08 -17.75
C ALA A 350 4.83 17.29 -18.57
N GLN A 351 4.04 18.17 -17.94
CA GLN A 351 3.58 19.43 -18.56
C GLN A 351 4.74 20.36 -18.91
N GLY A 352 5.73 20.51 -18.02
CA GLY A 352 6.95 21.30 -18.27
C GLY A 352 7.81 20.76 -19.42
N LEU A 353 7.62 19.50 -19.81
CA LEU A 353 8.26 18.87 -20.97
C LEU A 353 7.37 18.87 -22.23
N GLY A 354 6.21 19.54 -22.18
CA GLY A 354 5.24 19.58 -23.27
C GLY A 354 4.60 18.22 -23.57
N ARG A 355 4.49 17.33 -22.57
CA ARG A 355 3.76 16.05 -22.68
C ARG A 355 2.50 16.06 -21.83
N GLN A 356 1.55 15.22 -22.21
CA GLN A 356 0.43 14.89 -21.34
C GLN A 356 0.91 13.90 -20.27
N TYR A 357 0.38 14.02 -19.06
CA TYR A 357 0.66 13.10 -17.97
C TYR A 357 -0.15 11.81 -18.19
N ALA A 358 0.53 10.68 -18.40
CA ALA A 358 -0.10 9.40 -18.72
C ALA A 358 -0.99 8.88 -17.57
N GLY A 359 -0.69 9.26 -16.33
CA GLY A 359 -1.52 8.95 -15.16
C GLY A 359 -2.90 9.64 -15.13
N ASN A 360 -3.26 10.46 -16.13
CA ASN A 360 -4.62 10.97 -16.32
C ASN A 360 -5.45 10.13 -17.30
N GLU A 361 -4.86 9.17 -17.99
CA GLU A 361 -5.57 8.31 -18.93
C GLU A 361 -6.36 7.23 -18.17
N TRP A 362 -7.55 6.90 -18.68
CA TRP A 362 -8.40 5.87 -18.11
C TRP A 362 -8.08 4.51 -18.71
N GLY A 363 -7.59 3.60 -17.86
CA GLY A 363 -7.30 2.21 -18.21
C GLY A 363 -8.35 1.23 -17.68
N PHE A 364 -8.25 -0.04 -18.11
CA PHE A 364 -9.09 -1.12 -17.59
C PHE A 364 -8.93 -1.30 -16.07
N GLY A 365 -7.68 -1.29 -15.57
CA GLY A 365 -7.40 -1.46 -14.14
C GLY A 365 -8.07 -0.41 -13.26
N GLN A 366 -8.15 0.82 -13.75
CA GLN A 366 -8.82 1.94 -13.07
C GLN A 366 -10.34 1.80 -12.97
N ILE A 367 -10.98 1.21 -13.98
CA ILE A 367 -12.43 0.95 -13.93
C ILE A 367 -12.69 -0.20 -12.96
N VAL A 368 -11.88 -1.27 -13.06
CA VAL A 368 -11.99 -2.44 -12.20
C VAL A 368 -11.80 -2.08 -10.73
N SER A 369 -10.86 -1.19 -10.38
CA SER A 369 -10.64 -0.78 -8.99
C SER A 369 -11.87 -0.16 -8.33
N ILE A 370 -12.64 0.63 -9.09
CA ILE A 370 -13.88 1.25 -8.60
C ILE A 370 -14.99 0.20 -8.50
N VAL A 371 -15.15 -0.61 -9.54
CA VAL A 371 -16.21 -1.63 -9.61
C VAL A 371 -16.02 -2.72 -8.56
N MET A 372 -14.78 -3.02 -8.17
CA MET A 372 -14.45 -4.05 -7.18
C MET A 372 -15.10 -3.81 -5.81
N PHE A 373 -15.44 -2.56 -5.46
CA PHE A 373 -16.10 -2.24 -4.19
C PHE A 373 -17.64 -2.15 -4.29
N VAL A 374 -18.22 -2.20 -5.49
CA VAL A 374 -19.70 -2.21 -5.67
C VAL A 374 -20.37 -3.39 -4.96
N PRO A 375 -19.84 -4.62 -5.03
CA PRO A 375 -20.42 -5.76 -4.31
C PRO A 375 -20.54 -5.55 -2.80
N VAL A 376 -19.66 -4.77 -2.17
CA VAL A 376 -19.76 -4.44 -0.73
C VAL A 376 -21.08 -3.74 -0.43
N LEU A 377 -21.45 -2.76 -1.25
CA LEU A 377 -22.72 -2.04 -1.11
C LEU A 377 -23.92 -2.93 -1.42
N MET A 378 -23.79 -3.81 -2.42
CA MET A 378 -24.84 -4.76 -2.80
C MET A 378 -25.12 -5.77 -1.69
N ASP A 379 -24.08 -6.36 -1.08
CA ASP A 379 -24.22 -7.30 0.03
C ASP A 379 -24.83 -6.64 1.25
N MET A 380 -24.44 -5.41 1.57
CA MET A 380 -25.07 -4.63 2.63
C MET A 380 -26.56 -4.37 2.34
N ALA A 381 -26.90 -4.00 1.10
CA ALA A 381 -28.28 -3.73 0.71
C ALA A 381 -29.14 -5.00 0.74
N PHE A 382 -28.64 -6.11 0.20
CA PHE A 382 -29.31 -7.40 0.18
C PHE A 382 -29.48 -7.96 1.60
N THR A 383 -28.46 -7.87 2.45
CA THR A 383 -28.51 -8.25 3.87
C THR A 383 -29.52 -7.39 4.63
N GLY A 384 -29.56 -6.09 4.34
CA GLY A 384 -30.54 -5.18 4.94
C GLY A 384 -31.98 -5.52 4.52
N TRP A 385 -32.18 -5.84 3.25
CA TRP A 385 -33.47 -6.26 2.70
C TRP A 385 -33.96 -7.56 3.35
N THR A 386 -33.12 -8.60 3.36
CA THR A 386 -33.44 -9.91 3.94
C THR A 386 -33.75 -9.81 5.44
N TYR A 387 -33.00 -9.01 6.21
CA TYR A 387 -33.30 -8.79 7.63
C TYR A 387 -34.68 -8.17 7.84
N ARG A 388 -35.04 -7.16 7.02
CA ARG A 388 -36.34 -6.47 7.12
C ARG A 388 -37.51 -7.41 6.83
N ILE A 389 -37.36 -8.32 5.86
CA ILE A 389 -38.43 -9.23 5.44
C ILE A 389 -38.54 -10.45 6.35
N LEU A 390 -37.41 -11.08 6.70
CA LEU A 390 -37.44 -12.40 7.34
C LEU A 390 -37.31 -12.35 8.87
N VAL A 391 -36.53 -11.41 9.38
CA VAL A 391 -36.20 -11.34 10.82
C VAL A 391 -37.14 -10.37 11.54
N LEU A 392 -37.41 -9.22 10.93
CA LEU A 392 -38.21 -8.17 11.57
C LEU A 392 -39.64 -8.62 11.93
N PRO A 393 -40.38 -9.37 11.09
CA PRO A 393 -41.74 -9.81 11.44
C PRO A 393 -41.80 -10.80 12.61
N ARG A 394 -40.74 -11.58 12.85
CA ARG A 394 -40.67 -12.60 13.92
C ARG A 394 -40.34 -12.04 15.30
N LEU A 395 -40.00 -10.75 15.38
CA LEU A 395 -39.69 -10.02 16.62
C LEU A 395 -40.89 -9.21 17.15
N LYS A 396 -42.07 -9.35 16.53
CA LYS A 396 -43.35 -8.92 17.09
C LYS A 396 -43.97 -10.09 17.83
#